data_AF-A0A7U9RS56-F1
#
_entry.id   AF-A0A7U9RS56-F1
#
_cell.length_a   1.000
_cell.length_b   1.000
_cell.length_c   1.000
_cell.angle_alpha   90.00
_cell.angle_beta   90.00
_cell.angle_gamma   90.00
#
_symmetry.space_group_name_H-M   'P 1'
#
loop_
_entity.id
_entity.type
_entity.pdbx_description
1 polymer ?
#
loop_
_entity_poly.entity_id
_entity_poly.type
_entity_poly.pdbx_seq_one_letter_code
_entity_poly.pdbx_strand_id
1 'polypeptide(L)'
;MNKGWSIPKIIFNVVSIVVILGASYLVMVFPADFVLDLFWEKCDQDKIQSSSYNYGQFAGLPAGEGIPNLTSSEQCYKNSENIEYFTFRTKKIIPLEAYRLKSSSDAMDTKYRRGRRLVSSGVKQWNTYGKKAGFKRYLFNRYYLVKLPDGTYAAAFLDDGVYLRYCITGSVQLPVGYAAFMESGEKKLLAPYITKYGLHEEKILRMFCQERYEEYKTLNYLVLISIWIFVLGLYCFLVMLVEKLFGNKFSMTN
;
A
#
# COMPACT_ATOMS: atom_id res chain seq x y z
N MET A 1 44.84 25.61 15.20
CA MET A 1 43.66 26.16 14.48
C MET A 1 42.48 25.22 14.66
N ASN A 2 41.74 25.34 15.75
CA ASN A 2 40.45 24.64 15.90
C ASN A 2 39.41 25.45 15.14
N LYS A 3 38.98 24.96 13.97
CA LYS A 3 37.72 25.38 13.35
C LYS A 3 36.60 24.99 14.31
N GLY A 4 36.26 25.86 15.24
CA GLY A 4 35.11 25.68 16.12
C GLY A 4 33.87 25.57 15.26
N TRP A 5 33.24 24.41 15.28
CA TRP A 5 31.98 24.20 14.57
C TRP A 5 30.96 25.15 15.19
N SER A 6 30.39 26.07 14.40
CA SER A 6 29.34 26.94 14.93
C SER A 6 28.11 26.09 15.21
N ILE A 7 27.55 26.20 16.42
CA ILE A 7 26.35 25.49 16.87
C ILE A 7 25.22 25.53 15.82
N PRO A 8 24.96 26.65 15.12
CA PRO A 8 23.94 26.70 14.06
C PRO A 8 24.22 25.73 12.89
N LYS A 9 25.48 25.57 12.48
CA LYS A 9 25.86 24.64 11.41
C LYS A 9 25.69 23.18 11.84
N ILE A 10 25.97 22.87 13.10
CA ILE A 10 25.70 21.53 13.66
C ILE A 10 24.20 21.24 13.60
N ILE A 11 23.38 22.15 14.10
CA ILE A 11 21.92 21.98 14.13
C ILE A 11 21.36 21.80 12.71
N PHE A 12 21.78 22.65 11.76
CA PHE A 12 21.35 22.54 10.37
C PHE A 12 21.71 21.18 9.74
N ASN A 13 22.94 20.70 9.96
CA ASN A 13 23.39 19.41 9.45
C ASN A 13 22.59 18.25 10.07
N VAL A 14 22.35 18.29 11.38
CA VAL A 14 21.55 17.27 12.08
C VAL A 14 20.12 17.24 11.54
N VAL A 15 19.47 18.40 11.41
CA VAL A 15 18.11 18.49 10.84
C VAL A 15 18.08 17.95 9.40
N SER A 16 19.07 18.31 8.59
CA SER A 16 19.17 17.83 7.20
C SER A 16 19.29 16.30 7.15
N ILE A 17 20.12 15.70 8.00
CA ILE A 17 20.26 14.24 8.10
C ILE A 17 18.93 13.60 8.49
N VAL A 18 18.24 14.15 9.49
CA VAL A 18 16.93 13.64 9.94
C VAL A 18 15.89 13.71 8.81
N VAL A 19 15.84 14.80 8.06
CA VAL A 19 14.92 14.95 6.92
C VAL A 19 15.23 13.94 5.82
N ILE A 20 16.50 13.76 5.46
CA ILE A 20 16.91 12.77 4.44
C ILE A 20 16.52 11.35 4.88
N LEU A 21 16.84 10.98 6.13
CA LEU A 21 16.47 9.67 6.67
C LEU A 21 14.95 9.49 6.72
N GLY A 22 14.20 10.53 7.11
CA GLY A 22 12.74 10.52 7.11
C GLY A 22 12.15 10.35 5.71
N ALA A 23 12.67 11.07 4.72
CA ALA A 23 12.27 10.95 3.32
C ALA A 23 12.58 9.54 2.78
N SER A 24 13.78 9.01 3.05
CA SER A 24 14.17 7.65 2.65
C SER A 24 13.31 6.58 3.32
N TYR A 25 12.96 6.75 4.58
CA TYR A 25 12.03 5.86 5.27
C TYR A 25 10.62 5.94 4.66
N LEU A 26 10.14 7.15 4.34
CA LEU A 26 8.83 7.36 3.71
C LEU A 26 8.72 6.57 2.40
N VAL A 27 9.74 6.60 1.54
CA VAL A 27 9.79 5.80 0.29
C VAL A 27 9.61 4.30 0.54
N MET A 28 10.11 3.78 1.66
CA MET A 28 10.01 2.35 1.97
C MET A 28 8.62 1.93 2.44
N VAL A 29 7.82 2.87 2.97
CA VAL A 29 6.52 2.58 3.60
C VAL A 29 5.32 3.21 2.90
N PHE A 30 5.56 4.16 1.99
CA PHE A 30 4.50 4.90 1.32
C PHE A 30 3.78 3.99 0.30
N PRO A 31 2.45 3.92 0.32
CA PRO A 31 1.68 3.16 -0.65
C PRO A 31 1.56 3.93 -1.97
N ALA A 32 2.31 3.54 -3.00
CA ALA A 32 2.27 4.20 -4.32
C ALA A 32 0.84 4.26 -4.92
N ASP A 33 0.04 3.22 -4.71
CA ASP A 33 -1.36 3.15 -5.16
C ASP A 33 -2.27 4.23 -4.52
N PHE A 34 -1.85 4.86 -3.42
CA PHE A 34 -2.54 6.04 -2.89
C PHE A 34 -2.59 7.17 -3.92
N VAL A 35 -1.46 7.42 -4.60
CA VAL A 35 -1.36 8.44 -5.65
C VAL A 35 -1.90 7.91 -6.97
N LEU A 36 -1.55 6.68 -7.36
CA LEU A 36 -1.93 6.16 -8.67
C LEU A 36 -3.44 6.03 -8.85
N ASP A 37 -4.18 5.60 -7.82
CA ASP A 37 -5.64 5.51 -7.88
C ASP A 37 -6.34 6.87 -8.09
N LEU A 38 -5.65 8.01 -7.94
CA LEU A 38 -6.21 9.32 -8.32
C LEU A 38 -6.30 9.52 -9.83
N PHE A 39 -5.50 8.78 -10.59
CA PHE A 39 -5.38 8.89 -12.04
C PHE A 39 -5.92 7.68 -12.79
N TRP A 40 -6.28 6.61 -12.06
CA TRP A 40 -6.86 5.42 -12.67
C TRP A 40 -8.31 5.62 -13.06
N GLU A 41 -8.66 5.10 -14.24
CA GLU A 41 -10.04 4.97 -14.66
C GLU A 41 -10.80 4.03 -13.70
N LYS A 42 -12.05 4.36 -13.44
CA LYS A 42 -12.92 3.51 -12.63
C LYS A 42 -13.32 2.26 -13.42
N CYS A 43 -13.51 1.16 -12.70
CA CYS A 43 -14.01 -0.08 -13.24
C CYS A 43 -15.53 -0.10 -13.11
N ASP A 44 -16.21 0.09 -14.25
CA ASP A 44 -17.66 -0.01 -14.35
C ASP A 44 -18.10 -1.47 -14.57
N GLN A 45 -19.37 -1.76 -14.29
CA GLN A 45 -19.93 -3.11 -14.43
C GLN A 45 -19.88 -3.63 -15.87
N ASP A 46 -20.06 -2.75 -16.85
CA ASP A 46 -20.04 -3.09 -18.28
C ASP A 46 -18.67 -3.62 -18.72
N LYS A 47 -17.58 -3.08 -18.13
CA LYS A 47 -16.21 -3.54 -18.37
C LYS A 47 -15.98 -4.97 -17.86
N ILE A 48 -16.63 -5.32 -16.75
CA ILE A 48 -16.57 -6.67 -16.18
C ILE A 48 -17.38 -7.65 -17.05
N GLN A 49 -18.59 -7.26 -17.46
CA GLN A 49 -19.50 -8.11 -18.24
C GLN A 49 -19.02 -8.35 -19.68
N SER A 50 -18.33 -7.38 -20.28
CA SER A 50 -17.75 -7.52 -21.61
C SER A 50 -16.44 -8.32 -21.65
N SER A 51 -15.89 -8.70 -20.49
CA SER A 51 -14.65 -9.47 -20.42
C SER A 51 -14.88 -10.94 -20.75
N SER A 52 -14.00 -11.51 -21.58
CA SER A 52 -14.08 -12.91 -22.01
C SER A 52 -13.62 -13.92 -20.95
N TYR A 53 -12.91 -13.47 -19.92
CA TYR A 53 -12.47 -14.29 -18.80
C TYR A 53 -12.58 -13.51 -17.50
N ASN A 54 -12.80 -14.19 -16.38
CA ASN A 54 -12.93 -13.56 -15.07
C ASN A 54 -12.21 -14.42 -14.01
N TYR A 55 -10.96 -14.05 -13.70
CA TYR A 55 -10.10 -14.70 -12.72
C TYR A 55 -9.82 -13.81 -11.49
N GLY A 56 -10.63 -12.78 -11.27
CA GLY A 56 -10.41 -11.82 -10.18
C GLY A 56 -9.58 -10.60 -10.59
N GLN A 57 -9.29 -10.40 -11.88
CA GLN A 57 -8.40 -9.33 -12.37
C GLN A 57 -8.89 -7.92 -12.06
N PHE A 58 -10.20 -7.73 -11.91
CA PHE A 58 -10.78 -6.42 -11.64
C PHE A 58 -10.73 -6.05 -10.15
N ALA A 59 -10.41 -7.00 -9.27
CA ALA A 59 -10.33 -6.75 -7.84
C ALA A 59 -9.21 -5.74 -7.54
N GLY A 60 -9.49 -4.72 -6.74
CA GLY A 60 -8.55 -3.65 -6.40
C GLY A 60 -8.57 -2.45 -7.33
N LEU A 61 -9.30 -2.51 -8.46
CA LEU A 61 -9.54 -1.32 -9.29
C LEU A 61 -10.53 -0.36 -8.63
N PRO A 62 -10.41 0.96 -8.85
CA PRO A 62 -11.37 1.93 -8.33
C PRO A 62 -12.79 1.58 -8.80
N ALA A 63 -13.76 1.51 -7.88
CA ALA A 63 -15.12 1.14 -8.24
C ALA A 63 -15.82 2.27 -9.02
N GLY A 64 -16.42 1.90 -10.15
CA GLY A 64 -17.16 2.77 -11.05
C GLY A 64 -18.67 2.62 -10.98
N GLU A 65 -19.34 3.03 -12.04
CA GLU A 65 -20.79 2.96 -12.17
C GLU A 65 -21.27 1.52 -12.38
N GLY A 66 -22.46 1.22 -11.86
CA GLY A 66 -23.10 -0.10 -12.01
C GLY A 66 -22.53 -1.23 -11.15
N ILE A 67 -21.38 -1.06 -10.48
CA ILE A 67 -20.82 -2.11 -9.61
C ILE A 67 -21.77 -2.35 -8.43
N PRO A 68 -22.21 -3.60 -8.17
CA PRO A 68 -23.11 -3.92 -7.08
C PRO A 68 -22.56 -3.44 -5.72
N ASN A 69 -23.40 -2.77 -4.94
CA ASN A 69 -23.06 -2.44 -3.56
C ASN A 69 -23.40 -3.61 -2.64
N LEU A 70 -22.42 -4.06 -1.87
CA LEU A 70 -22.62 -5.06 -0.85
C LEU A 70 -23.48 -4.49 0.28
N THR A 71 -24.44 -5.27 0.78
CA THR A 71 -25.32 -4.86 1.89
C THR A 71 -25.12 -5.67 3.16
N SER A 72 -24.68 -6.94 3.05
CA SER A 72 -24.49 -7.82 4.20
C SER A 72 -23.36 -8.85 3.97
N SER A 73 -22.90 -9.42 5.07
CA SER A 73 -22.01 -10.59 5.11
C SER A 73 -22.61 -11.81 4.41
N GLU A 74 -23.92 -12.04 4.54
CA GLU A 74 -24.60 -13.13 3.84
C GLU A 74 -24.49 -12.97 2.33
N GLN A 75 -24.73 -11.77 1.80
CA GLN A 75 -24.56 -11.47 0.38
C GLN A 75 -23.10 -11.67 -0.05
N CYS A 76 -22.15 -11.30 0.80
CA CYS A 76 -20.72 -11.41 0.52
C CYS A 76 -20.26 -12.85 0.32
N TYR A 77 -20.80 -13.77 1.12
CA TYR A 77 -20.30 -15.15 1.21
C TYR A 77 -21.24 -16.17 0.59
N LYS A 78 -22.25 -15.74 -0.18
CA LYS A 78 -23.07 -16.63 -1.00
C LYS A 78 -22.17 -17.61 -1.77
N ASN A 79 -22.56 -18.88 -1.79
CA ASN A 79 -21.87 -19.89 -2.57
C ASN A 79 -22.26 -19.70 -4.03
N SER A 80 -21.53 -18.84 -4.73
CA SER A 80 -21.55 -18.73 -6.17
C SER A 80 -20.39 -19.55 -6.74
N GLU A 81 -20.66 -20.33 -7.78
CA GLU A 81 -19.60 -20.98 -8.58
C GLU A 81 -18.77 -19.95 -9.35
N ASN A 82 -19.30 -18.73 -9.48
CA ASN A 82 -18.70 -17.62 -10.23
C ASN A 82 -18.20 -16.49 -9.33
N ILE A 83 -17.20 -15.75 -9.82
CA ILE A 83 -16.69 -14.54 -9.17
C ILE A 83 -17.72 -13.42 -9.31
N GLU A 84 -18.36 -13.08 -8.19
CA GLU A 84 -19.26 -11.93 -8.09
C GLU A 84 -18.49 -10.72 -7.54
N TYR A 85 -18.38 -9.68 -8.36
CA TYR A 85 -17.76 -8.44 -7.96
C TYR A 85 -18.74 -7.50 -7.28
N PHE A 86 -18.26 -6.81 -6.26
CA PHE A 86 -18.99 -5.81 -5.53
C PHE A 86 -18.05 -4.74 -4.98
N THR A 87 -18.65 -3.67 -4.48
CA THR A 87 -17.98 -2.62 -3.72
C THR A 87 -18.85 -2.25 -2.52
N PHE A 88 -18.32 -1.49 -1.57
CA PHE A 88 -19.12 -0.84 -0.54
C PHE A 88 -18.31 0.26 0.14
N ARG A 89 -19.04 1.17 0.79
CA ARG A 89 -18.42 2.18 1.66
C ARG A 89 -18.26 1.63 3.06
N THR A 90 -17.09 1.83 3.65
CA THR A 90 -16.85 1.51 5.06
C THR A 90 -16.41 2.74 5.84
N LYS A 91 -16.80 2.76 7.11
CA LYS A 91 -16.39 3.78 8.10
C LYS A 91 -15.34 3.27 9.07
N LYS A 92 -14.92 2.00 8.94
CA LYS A 92 -13.94 1.40 9.86
C LYS A 92 -13.10 0.35 9.17
N ILE A 93 -11.80 0.61 9.13
CA ILE A 93 -10.77 -0.30 8.65
C ILE A 93 -9.75 -0.49 9.78
N ILE A 94 -9.47 -1.73 10.14
CA ILE A 94 -8.51 -2.08 11.19
C ILE A 94 -7.33 -2.81 10.56
N PRO A 95 -6.09 -2.29 10.63
CA PRO A 95 -4.91 -2.99 10.13
C PRO A 95 -4.60 -4.23 10.98
N LEU A 96 -4.24 -5.33 10.33
CA LEU A 96 -3.79 -6.56 11.00
C LEU A 96 -2.26 -6.71 10.94
N GLU A 97 -1.69 -7.41 11.91
CA GLU A 97 -0.30 -7.88 11.82
C GLU A 97 -0.22 -9.16 10.98
N ALA A 98 -0.68 -9.05 9.74
CA ALA A 98 -0.74 -10.12 8.76
C ALA A 98 -0.44 -9.51 7.39
N TYR A 99 0.56 -10.06 6.71
CA TYR A 99 1.07 -9.56 5.44
C TYR A 99 1.17 -10.67 4.42
N ARG A 100 0.90 -10.33 3.17
CA ARG A 100 1.08 -11.16 1.99
C ARG A 100 1.96 -10.44 0.97
N LEU A 101 2.83 -11.15 0.26
CA LEU A 101 3.48 -10.60 -0.93
C LEU A 101 2.42 -10.10 -1.93
N LYS A 102 2.67 -8.94 -2.54
CA LYS A 102 1.79 -8.38 -3.58
C LYS A 102 1.78 -9.25 -4.83
N SER A 103 2.92 -9.80 -5.20
CA SER A 103 3.08 -10.70 -6.35
C SER A 103 4.01 -11.86 -5.99
N SER A 104 3.74 -13.04 -6.55
CA SER A 104 4.65 -14.18 -6.50
C SER A 104 5.97 -13.91 -7.26
N SER A 105 5.96 -13.00 -8.23
CA SER A 105 7.17 -12.57 -8.95
C SER A 105 8.18 -11.87 -8.04
N ASP A 106 7.73 -11.27 -6.93
CA ASP A 106 8.60 -10.65 -5.93
C ASP A 106 9.19 -11.65 -4.93
N ALA A 107 8.72 -12.89 -4.95
CA ALA A 107 9.18 -13.93 -4.03
C ALA A 107 10.63 -14.36 -4.32
N MET A 108 11.22 -13.99 -5.47
CA MET A 108 12.54 -14.44 -5.89
C MET A 108 13.54 -13.29 -6.04
N ASP A 109 14.60 -13.31 -5.25
CA ASP A 109 15.83 -12.56 -5.55
C ASP A 109 16.75 -13.47 -6.37
N THR A 110 16.78 -13.29 -7.69
CA THR A 110 17.43 -14.23 -8.61
C THR A 110 18.92 -13.98 -8.81
N LYS A 111 19.51 -12.94 -8.20
CA LYS A 111 20.84 -12.45 -8.61
C LYS A 111 21.70 -11.98 -7.44
N TYR A 112 22.84 -12.64 -7.22
CA TYR A 112 23.97 -12.02 -6.53
C TYR A 112 25.26 -12.14 -7.36
N ARG A 113 26.23 -11.26 -7.08
CA ARG A 113 27.56 -11.27 -7.73
C ARG A 113 28.50 -12.19 -6.96
N ARG A 114 29.04 -13.21 -7.63
CA ARG A 114 30.20 -13.97 -7.15
C ARG A 114 31.41 -13.53 -7.99
N GLY A 115 32.24 -12.65 -7.43
CA GLY A 115 33.30 -11.99 -8.19
C GLY A 115 32.74 -11.02 -9.25
N ARG A 116 33.25 -11.08 -10.50
CA ARG A 116 32.76 -10.26 -11.62
C ARG A 116 31.56 -10.85 -12.38
N ARG A 117 31.11 -12.06 -12.05
CA ARG A 117 29.98 -12.71 -12.73
C ARG A 117 28.71 -12.64 -11.87
N LEU A 118 27.61 -12.28 -12.52
CA LEU A 118 26.25 -12.49 -11.99
C LEU A 118 25.99 -13.99 -12.02
N VAL A 119 25.83 -14.61 -10.86
CA VAL A 119 25.52 -16.03 -10.75
C VAL A 119 24.11 -16.16 -10.20
N SER A 120 23.26 -16.93 -10.89
CA SER A 120 21.99 -17.39 -10.32
C SER A 120 22.32 -18.50 -9.34
N SER A 121 22.15 -18.25 -8.05
CA SER A 121 22.28 -19.28 -7.02
C SER A 121 20.96 -19.38 -6.30
N GLY A 122 20.50 -20.63 -6.10
CA GLY A 122 19.48 -21.07 -5.15
C GLY A 122 18.64 -19.95 -4.56
N VAL A 123 17.49 -19.73 -5.20
CA VAL A 123 16.48 -18.72 -4.89
C VAL A 123 16.29 -18.57 -3.38
N LYS A 124 16.66 -17.42 -2.80
CA LYS A 124 16.18 -17.06 -1.46
C LYS A 124 14.71 -16.70 -1.61
N GLN A 125 13.83 -17.69 -1.49
CA GLN A 125 12.39 -17.50 -1.57
C GLN A 125 11.91 -16.74 -0.34
N TRP A 126 11.25 -15.60 -0.56
CA TRP A 126 10.57 -14.89 0.51
C TRP A 126 9.30 -15.64 0.89
N ASN A 127 8.99 -15.68 2.19
CA ASN A 127 7.71 -16.23 2.63
C ASN A 127 6.58 -15.36 2.05
N THR A 128 5.65 -15.98 1.33
CA THR A 128 4.45 -15.32 0.81
C THR A 128 3.62 -14.70 1.92
N TYR A 129 3.65 -15.31 3.12
CA TYR A 129 2.85 -14.92 4.28
C TYR A 129 3.74 -14.61 5.48
N GLY A 130 3.41 -13.56 6.24
CA GLY A 130 4.18 -13.21 7.44
C GLY A 130 3.45 -12.27 8.39
N LYS A 131 3.89 -12.22 9.65
CA LYS A 131 3.37 -11.28 10.67
C LYS A 131 3.99 -9.89 10.59
N LYS A 132 5.11 -9.75 9.86
CA LYS A 132 5.85 -8.48 9.70
C LYS A 132 6.41 -8.40 8.29
N ALA A 133 6.29 -7.24 7.64
CA ALA A 133 6.93 -6.95 6.36
C ALA A 133 8.34 -6.32 6.49
N GLY A 134 8.67 -5.76 7.66
CA GLY A 134 9.96 -5.10 7.90
C GLY A 134 10.23 -3.93 6.94
N PHE A 135 11.49 -3.75 6.53
CA PHE A 135 11.93 -2.72 5.57
C PHE A 135 11.47 -2.96 4.13
N LYS A 136 10.79 -4.09 3.84
CA LYS A 136 10.33 -4.46 2.50
C LYS A 136 8.84 -4.24 2.31
N ARG A 137 8.25 -3.29 3.04
CA ARG A 137 6.81 -3.03 3.00
C ARG A 137 6.29 -2.72 1.60
N TYR A 138 7.10 -2.14 0.72
CA TYR A 138 6.77 -1.93 -0.69
C TYR A 138 6.46 -3.22 -1.50
N LEU A 139 6.90 -4.40 -1.05
CA LEU A 139 6.64 -5.71 -1.69
C LEU A 139 5.47 -6.47 -1.07
N PHE A 140 5.00 -6.05 0.11
CA PHE A 140 3.96 -6.75 0.86
C PHE A 140 2.74 -5.86 1.02
N ASN A 141 1.55 -6.45 0.86
CA ASN A 141 0.33 -5.82 1.34
C ASN A 141 -0.10 -6.41 2.66
N ARG A 142 -0.85 -5.61 3.42
CA ARG A 142 -1.39 -5.99 4.71
C ARG A 142 -2.84 -6.50 4.57
N TYR A 143 -3.23 -7.41 5.44
CA TYR A 143 -4.65 -7.71 5.63
C TYR A 143 -5.30 -6.71 6.58
N TYR A 144 -6.58 -6.46 6.35
CA TYR A 144 -7.37 -5.52 7.12
C TYR A 144 -8.67 -6.18 7.56
N LEU A 145 -9.24 -5.74 8.68
CA LEU A 145 -10.65 -5.96 8.97
C LEU A 145 -11.42 -4.76 8.45
N VAL A 146 -12.40 -5.01 7.61
CA VAL A 146 -13.33 -3.99 7.13
C VAL A 146 -14.68 -4.23 7.78
N LYS A 147 -15.29 -3.16 8.28
CA LYS A 147 -16.67 -3.23 8.78
C LYS A 147 -17.62 -3.22 7.59
N LEU A 148 -18.41 -4.27 7.46
CA LEU A 148 -19.48 -4.40 6.47
C LEU A 148 -20.68 -3.52 6.84
N PRO A 149 -21.61 -3.25 5.89
CA PRO A 149 -22.75 -2.37 6.16
C PRO A 149 -23.73 -2.90 7.22
N ASP A 150 -23.86 -4.22 7.35
CA ASP A 150 -24.62 -4.89 8.41
C ASP A 150 -23.95 -4.82 9.80
N GLY A 151 -22.74 -4.25 9.87
CA GLY A 151 -21.99 -4.05 11.10
C GLY A 151 -21.03 -5.17 11.47
N THR A 152 -21.05 -6.28 10.75
CA THR A 152 -20.10 -7.39 10.90
C THR A 152 -18.71 -7.00 10.34
N TYR A 153 -17.70 -7.85 10.57
CA TYR A 153 -16.35 -7.64 10.01
C TYR A 153 -16.00 -8.74 9.02
N ALA A 154 -15.29 -8.35 7.97
CA ALA A 154 -14.66 -9.27 7.02
C ALA A 154 -13.15 -9.03 6.99
N ALA A 155 -12.39 -10.11 6.86
CA ALA A 155 -10.97 -10.01 6.51
C ALA A 155 -10.84 -9.67 5.03
N ALA A 156 -10.07 -8.63 4.72
CA ALA A 156 -9.85 -8.12 3.38
C ALA A 156 -8.36 -7.99 3.07
N PHE A 157 -7.98 -8.43 1.87
CA PHE A 157 -6.68 -8.17 1.29
C PHE A 157 -6.78 -6.91 0.41
N LEU A 158 -6.27 -5.79 0.94
CA LEU A 158 -6.42 -4.44 0.41
C LEU A 158 -5.07 -3.78 0.25
N ASP A 159 -5.01 -2.77 -0.63
CA ASP A 159 -3.83 -1.91 -0.71
C ASP A 159 -3.77 -0.92 0.46
N ASP A 160 -2.57 -0.73 1.01
CA ASP A 160 -2.26 0.26 2.05
C ASP A 160 -2.70 1.69 1.66
N GLY A 161 -2.80 2.01 0.36
CA GLY A 161 -3.33 3.27 -0.14
C GLY A 161 -4.82 3.49 0.18
N VAL A 162 -5.62 2.43 0.19
CA VAL A 162 -7.04 2.49 0.61
C VAL A 162 -7.13 2.81 2.11
N TYR A 163 -6.26 2.19 2.92
CA TYR A 163 -6.18 2.47 4.35
C TYR A 163 -5.72 3.90 4.63
N LEU A 164 -4.74 4.41 3.87
CA LEU A 164 -4.28 5.80 4.01
C LEU A 164 -5.39 6.79 3.65
N ARG A 165 -6.16 6.54 2.58
CA ARG A 165 -7.37 7.32 2.26
C ARG A 165 -8.34 7.33 3.44
N TYR A 166 -8.66 6.16 4.00
CA TYR A 166 -9.51 6.06 5.18
C TYR A 166 -9.01 6.87 6.38
N CYS A 167 -7.69 6.87 6.65
CA CYS A 167 -7.12 7.65 7.75
C CYS A 167 -7.31 9.16 7.56
N ILE A 168 -7.34 9.64 6.31
CA ILE A 168 -7.50 11.06 5.97
C ILE A 168 -8.97 11.46 5.97
N THR A 169 -9.86 10.62 5.42
CA THR A 169 -11.28 10.97 5.19
C THR A 169 -12.24 10.44 6.24
N GLY A 170 -11.83 9.50 7.09
CA GLY A 170 -12.66 8.80 8.08
C GLY A 170 -13.67 7.81 7.49
N SER A 171 -13.90 7.83 6.17
CA SER A 171 -14.70 6.85 5.44
C SER A 171 -14.22 6.72 3.99
N VAL A 172 -14.27 5.52 3.43
CA VAL A 172 -13.75 5.28 2.09
C VAL A 172 -14.67 4.30 1.34
N GLN A 173 -14.86 4.56 0.04
CA GLN A 173 -15.39 3.56 -0.88
C GLN A 173 -14.29 2.55 -1.15
N LEU A 174 -14.52 1.27 -0.84
CA LEU A 174 -13.55 0.23 -1.16
C LEU A 174 -13.46 0.03 -2.68
N PRO A 175 -12.32 -0.40 -3.21
CA PRO A 175 -12.22 -0.77 -4.62
C PRO A 175 -13.14 -1.95 -4.93
N VAL A 176 -13.26 -2.29 -6.22
CA VAL A 176 -13.93 -3.51 -6.66
C VAL A 176 -13.30 -4.70 -5.95
N GLY A 177 -14.13 -5.61 -5.45
CA GLY A 177 -13.66 -6.81 -4.77
C GLY A 177 -14.59 -7.99 -4.98
N TYR A 178 -14.13 -9.16 -4.57
CA TYR A 178 -14.93 -10.39 -4.57
C TYR A 178 -14.55 -11.25 -3.36
N ALA A 179 -15.41 -12.19 -3.00
CA ALA A 179 -15.12 -13.18 -1.98
C ALA A 179 -14.36 -14.36 -2.59
N ALA A 180 -13.22 -14.72 -2.00
CA ALA A 180 -12.41 -15.85 -2.42
C ALA A 180 -12.15 -16.79 -1.26
N PHE A 181 -11.93 -18.08 -1.56
CA PHE A 181 -11.43 -19.02 -0.56
C PHE A 181 -10.01 -18.65 -0.13
N MET A 182 -9.76 -18.73 1.16
CA MET A 182 -8.45 -18.54 1.76
C MET A 182 -7.52 -19.70 1.40
N GLU A 183 -6.30 -19.37 1.00
CA GLU A 183 -5.23 -20.35 0.90
C GLU A 183 -4.83 -20.87 2.29
N SER A 184 -4.21 -22.05 2.35
CA SER A 184 -3.81 -22.68 3.62
C SER A 184 -2.89 -21.77 4.46
N GLY A 185 -1.98 -21.05 3.82
CA GLY A 185 -1.11 -20.06 4.47
C GLY A 185 -1.87 -18.88 5.07
N GLU A 186 -2.93 -18.43 4.39
CA GLU A 186 -3.80 -17.34 4.86
C GLU A 186 -4.65 -17.79 6.04
N LYS A 187 -5.27 -18.97 5.96
CA LYS A 187 -6.04 -19.54 7.07
C LYS A 187 -5.20 -19.59 8.33
N LYS A 188 -3.96 -20.09 8.23
CA LYS A 188 -3.02 -20.16 9.36
C LYS A 188 -2.63 -18.78 9.89
N LEU A 189 -2.39 -17.81 9.00
CA LEU A 189 -2.01 -16.45 9.38
C LEU A 189 -3.16 -15.69 10.05
N LEU A 190 -4.39 -15.89 9.57
CA LEU A 190 -5.59 -15.18 10.01
C LEU A 190 -6.35 -15.86 11.15
N ALA A 191 -6.06 -17.13 11.46
CA ALA A 191 -6.74 -17.90 12.51
C ALA A 191 -6.97 -17.13 13.84
N PRO A 192 -5.98 -16.40 14.42
CA PRO A 192 -6.22 -15.65 15.65
C PRO A 192 -7.28 -14.55 15.51
N TYR A 193 -7.39 -13.94 14.33
CA TYR A 193 -8.37 -12.90 14.04
C TYR A 193 -9.75 -13.48 13.71
N ILE A 194 -9.79 -14.64 13.03
CA ILE A 194 -11.03 -15.38 12.77
C ILE A 194 -11.75 -15.66 14.08
N THR A 195 -11.06 -16.26 15.05
CA THR A 195 -11.63 -16.56 16.38
C THR A 195 -12.00 -15.29 17.15
N LYS A 196 -11.13 -14.27 17.14
CA LYS A 196 -11.34 -13.05 17.95
C LYS A 196 -12.48 -12.17 17.44
N TYR A 197 -12.69 -12.09 16.13
CA TYR A 197 -13.65 -11.18 15.51
C TYR A 197 -14.86 -11.89 14.89
N GLY A 198 -14.95 -13.21 14.99
CA GLY A 198 -16.04 -14.00 14.41
C GLY A 198 -16.08 -13.88 12.89
N LEU A 199 -14.92 -13.93 12.23
CA LEU A 199 -14.83 -13.81 10.77
C LEU A 199 -15.23 -15.14 10.11
N HIS A 200 -15.56 -15.08 8.82
CA HIS A 200 -15.80 -16.28 8.03
C HIS A 200 -14.53 -17.16 7.98
N GLU A 201 -14.67 -18.46 8.26
CA GLU A 201 -13.53 -19.36 8.45
C GLU A 201 -12.78 -19.71 7.15
N GLU A 202 -13.50 -19.67 6.03
CA GLU A 202 -12.95 -20.10 4.74
C GLU A 202 -12.76 -19.01 3.69
N LYS A 203 -13.45 -17.87 3.81
CA LYS A 203 -13.53 -16.87 2.74
C LYS A 203 -12.99 -15.51 3.20
N ILE A 204 -12.31 -14.82 2.29
CA ILE A 204 -11.79 -13.47 2.46
C ILE A 204 -12.22 -12.57 1.32
N LEU A 205 -12.22 -11.27 1.57
CA LEU A 205 -12.38 -10.27 0.54
C LEU A 205 -11.05 -10.04 -0.19
N ARG A 206 -11.03 -10.31 -1.49
CA ARG A 206 -9.94 -9.95 -2.39
C ARG A 206 -10.25 -8.60 -3.02
N MET A 207 -9.42 -7.61 -2.72
CA MET A 207 -9.59 -6.22 -3.16
C MET A 207 -8.24 -5.61 -3.55
N PHE A 208 -7.38 -6.43 -4.16
CA PHE A 208 -6.07 -6.03 -4.64
C PHE A 208 -5.82 -6.60 -6.03
N CYS A 209 -5.40 -5.74 -6.96
CA CYS A 209 -5.16 -6.11 -8.36
C CYS A 209 -3.68 -6.47 -8.52
N GLN A 210 -3.37 -7.77 -8.48
CA GLN A 210 -2.00 -8.23 -8.68
C GLN A 210 -1.51 -7.93 -10.10
N GLU A 211 -2.36 -8.11 -11.10
CA GLU A 211 -2.03 -7.86 -12.51
C GLU A 211 -1.63 -6.39 -12.75
N ARG A 212 -2.43 -5.44 -12.25
CA ARG A 212 -2.09 -4.01 -12.30
C ARG A 212 -0.79 -3.71 -11.58
N TYR A 213 -0.55 -4.32 -10.42
CA TYR A 213 0.70 -4.12 -9.69
C TYR A 213 1.92 -4.62 -10.51
N GLU A 214 1.80 -5.76 -11.17
CA GLU A 214 2.85 -6.34 -12.00
C GLU A 214 3.08 -5.55 -13.29
N GLU A 215 2.01 -5.16 -13.99
CA GLU A 215 2.06 -4.39 -15.23
C GLU A 215 2.69 -3.00 -15.00
N TYR A 216 2.29 -2.32 -13.92
CA TYR A 216 2.73 -0.96 -13.60
C TYR A 216 3.83 -0.91 -12.54
N LYS A 217 4.61 -1.98 -12.39
CA LYS A 217 5.68 -2.08 -11.37
C LYS A 217 6.69 -0.93 -11.48
N THR A 218 7.10 -0.58 -12.70
CA THR A 218 8.01 0.56 -12.94
C THR A 218 7.37 1.88 -12.52
N LEU A 219 6.10 2.08 -12.82
CA LEU A 219 5.36 3.30 -12.46
C LEU A 219 5.23 3.43 -10.94
N ASN A 220 4.97 2.32 -10.23
CA ASN A 220 4.98 2.28 -8.76
C ASN A 220 6.31 2.80 -8.19
N TYR A 221 7.45 2.34 -8.71
CA TYR A 221 8.76 2.85 -8.28
C TYR A 221 8.97 4.33 -8.63
N LEU A 222 8.53 4.78 -9.80
CA LEU A 222 8.64 6.19 -10.20
C LEU A 222 7.83 7.11 -9.28
N VAL A 223 6.65 6.69 -8.82
CA VAL A 223 5.86 7.45 -7.84
C VAL A 223 6.62 7.58 -6.52
N LEU A 224 7.21 6.49 -6.03
CA LEU A 224 7.99 6.52 -4.79
C LEU A 224 9.20 7.46 -4.90
N ILE A 225 9.93 7.42 -6.02
CA ILE A 225 11.04 8.34 -6.29
C ILE A 225 10.55 9.79 -6.39
N SER A 226 9.41 10.02 -7.06
CA SER A 226 8.81 11.35 -7.19
C SER A 226 8.45 11.95 -5.84
N ILE A 227 7.90 11.14 -4.93
CA ILE A 227 7.60 11.56 -3.56
C ILE A 227 8.87 11.90 -2.79
N TRP A 228 9.93 11.10 -2.93
CA TRP A 228 11.22 11.38 -2.31
C TRP A 228 11.79 12.73 -2.74
N ILE A 229 11.83 12.95 -4.06
CA ILE A 229 12.29 14.21 -4.65
C ILE A 229 11.41 15.38 -4.20
N PHE A 230 10.09 15.19 -4.15
CA PHE A 230 9.16 16.22 -3.70
C PHE A 230 9.41 16.63 -2.25
N VAL A 231 9.61 15.67 -1.34
CA VAL A 231 9.90 15.96 0.09
C VAL A 231 11.22 16.71 0.24
N LEU A 232 12.26 16.30 -0.48
CA LEU A 232 13.56 17.00 -0.46
C LEU A 232 13.49 18.38 -1.10
N GLY A 233 12.75 18.52 -2.21
CA GLY A 233 12.51 19.80 -2.88
C GLY A 233 11.78 20.78 -1.97
N LEU A 234 10.74 20.32 -1.27
CA LEU A 234 10.01 21.13 -0.29
C LEU A 234 10.91 21.55 0.88
N TYR A 235 11.76 20.64 1.38
CA TYR A 235 12.73 20.98 2.41
C TYR A 235 13.71 22.07 1.93
N CYS A 236 14.34 21.89 0.76
CA CYS A 236 15.24 22.88 0.18
C CYS A 236 14.53 24.23 -0.03
N PHE A 237 13.29 24.22 -0.50
CA PHE A 237 12.48 25.42 -0.66
C PHE A 237 12.27 26.15 0.67
N LEU A 238 11.91 25.44 1.73
CA LEU A 238 11.74 26.03 3.06
C LEU A 238 13.04 26.60 3.61
N VAL A 239 14.17 25.92 3.41
CA VAL A 239 15.50 26.43 3.81
C VAL A 239 15.81 27.75 3.10
N MET A 240 15.64 27.80 1.77
CA MET A 240 15.85 29.03 0.99
C MET A 240 14.91 30.16 1.43
N LEU A 241 13.67 29.84 1.78
CA LEU A 241 12.68 30.82 2.25
C LEU A 241 13.10 31.41 3.60
N VAL A 242 13.53 30.56 4.54
CA VAL A 242 14.05 31.00 5.85
C VAL A 242 15.29 31.88 5.68
N GLU A 243 16.25 31.47 4.83
CA GLU A 243 17.43 32.28 4.53
C GLU A 243 17.05 33.65 3.95
N LYS A 244 16.07 33.71 3.04
CA LYS A 244 15.61 34.97 2.46
C LYS A 244 14.92 35.88 3.49
N LEU A 245 14.10 35.32 4.39
CA LEU A 245 13.38 36.08 5.40
C LEU A 245 14.29 36.61 6.53
N PHE A 246 15.27 35.82 6.96
CA PHE A 246 16.15 36.18 8.08
C PHE A 246 17.50 36.76 7.64
N GLY A 247 17.97 36.46 6.42
CA GLY A 247 19.17 37.05 5.83
C GLY A 247 19.03 38.55 5.55
N ASN A 248 17.83 39.01 5.18
CA ASN A 248 17.55 40.44 4.98
C ASN A 248 17.53 41.27 6.29
N LYS A 249 17.43 40.64 7.46
CA LYS A 249 17.47 41.36 8.75
C LYS A 249 18.89 41.62 9.27
N PHE A 250 19.89 40.90 8.77
CA PHE A 250 21.29 41.06 9.21
C PHE A 250 22.10 42.06 8.38
N SER A 251 21.56 42.64 7.29
CA SER A 251 22.26 43.64 6.47
C SER A 251 21.90 45.11 6.75
N MET A 252 20.99 45.40 7.70
CA MET A 252 20.60 46.78 8.06
C MET A 252 21.22 47.27 9.38
N THR A 253 22.23 46.58 9.91
CA THR A 253 22.93 46.97 11.16
C THR A 253 24.44 47.13 10.95
N ASN A 254 24.85 47.58 9.76
CA ASN A 254 26.18 48.18 9.54
C ASN A 254 26.01 49.65 9.18
#